data_AF-A0A7R8URJ0-F1
#
_entry.id   AF-A0A7R8URJ0-F1
#
_cell.length_a   1.000
_cell.length_b   1.000
_cell.length_c   1.000
_cell.angle_alpha   90.00
_cell.angle_beta   90.00
_cell.angle_gamma   90.00
#
_symmetry.space_group_name_H-M   'P 1'
#
loop_
_entity.id
_entity.type
_entity.pdbx_description
1 polymer ?
#
loop_
_entity_poly.entity_id
_entity_poly.type
_entity_poly.pdbx_seq_one_letter_code
_entity_poly.pdbx_strand_id
1 'polypeptide(L)'
;MTSDTFPALYILVLTGHVETLNIRIRRLASNVTKSCEENIQDLILCIKDHQTLTQYVQKVQMVTSSGISIQFLATGTEACVIAVCFLIVKGDLFETMYLGSYFVCVILQIFLYCYFGNELINKSQRITEAIYSCNWTDQDKRFRKILLIFTQSTQTSMRIKAADYVVVSLSTFVSVMKSSYSLFALLMNVT
;
A
#
# COMPACT_ATOMS: atom_id res chain seq x y z
N MET A 1 5.51 19.91 5.22
CA MET A 1 5.91 19.41 3.88
C MET A 1 6.93 18.26 3.93
N THR A 2 7.96 18.26 4.78
CA THR A 2 8.87 17.09 4.90
C THR A 2 8.23 15.92 5.67
N SER A 3 7.46 16.20 6.73
CA SER A 3 6.78 15.18 7.54
C SER A 3 5.80 14.29 6.75
N ASP A 4 5.07 14.87 5.79
CA ASP A 4 3.96 14.21 5.08
C ASP A 4 4.42 13.39 3.88
N THR A 5 5.71 13.38 3.56
CA THR A 5 6.29 12.62 2.44
C THR A 5 6.98 11.34 2.92
N PHE A 6 7.45 11.31 4.18
CA PHE A 6 8.13 10.15 4.75
C PHE A 6 7.26 8.87 4.70
N PRO A 7 5.96 8.88 5.06
CA PRO A 7 5.14 7.69 5.00
C PRO A 7 5.03 7.13 3.57
N ALA A 8 4.83 7.98 2.55
CA ALA A 8 4.73 7.55 1.15
C ALA A 8 6.05 6.93 0.68
N LEU A 9 7.19 7.54 1.04
CA LEU A 9 8.51 7.02 0.72
C LEU A 9 8.75 5.64 1.36
N TYR A 10 8.39 5.45 2.62
CA TYR A 10 8.50 4.15 3.28
C TYR A 10 7.65 3.08 2.60
N ILE A 11 6.41 3.40 2.23
CA ILE A 11 5.52 2.46 1.53
C ILE A 11 6.10 2.12 0.15
N LEU A 12 6.63 3.09 -0.59
CA LEU A 12 7.27 2.86 -1.89
C LEU A 12 8.46 1.91 -1.77
N VAL A 13 9.37 2.18 -0.81
CA VAL A 13 10.56 1.35 -0.57
C VAL A 13 10.16 -0.07 -0.17
N LEU A 14 9.18 -0.22 0.74
CA LEU A 14 8.63 -1.52 1.13
C LEU A 14 8.07 -2.28 -0.08
N THR A 15 7.29 -1.59 -0.92
CA THR A 15 6.70 -2.17 -2.14
C THR A 15 7.77 -2.67 -3.11
N GLY A 16 8.92 -1.98 -3.20
CA GLY A 16 10.09 -2.41 -3.96
C GLY A 16 10.79 -3.65 -3.38
N HIS A 17 10.96 -3.70 -2.06
CA HIS A 17 11.54 -4.88 -1.40
C HIS A 17 10.65 -6.11 -1.54
N VAL A 18 9.33 -5.95 -1.45
CA VAL A 18 8.36 -7.03 -1.67
C VAL A 18 8.44 -7.56 -3.10
N GLU A 19 8.57 -6.69 -4.10
CA GLU A 19 8.78 -7.10 -5.49
C GLU A 19 10.09 -7.90 -5.67
N THR A 20 11.17 -7.41 -5.05
CA THR A 20 12.48 -8.07 -5.10
C THR A 20 12.41 -9.47 -4.49
N LEU A 21 11.73 -9.61 -3.34
CA LEU A 21 11.49 -10.90 -2.70
C LEU A 21 10.66 -11.82 -3.61
N ASN A 22 9.62 -11.29 -4.26
CA ASN A 22 8.78 -12.04 -5.19
C ASN A 22 9.62 -12.65 -6.33
N ILE A 23 10.47 -11.84 -6.97
CA ILE A 23 11.37 -12.29 -8.04
C ILE A 23 12.34 -13.38 -7.54
N ARG A 24 12.90 -13.21 -6.33
CA ARG A 24 13.81 -14.21 -5.73
C ARG A 24 13.11 -15.54 -5.48
N ILE A 25 11.89 -15.52 -4.97
CA ILE A 25 11.08 -16.72 -4.73
C ILE A 25 10.74 -17.43 -6.05
N ARG A 26 10.37 -16.69 -7.10
CA ARG A 26 10.10 -17.29 -8.44
C ARG A 26 11.31 -18.02 -9.01
N ARG A 27 12.51 -17.50 -8.76
CA ARG A 27 13.78 -18.09 -9.24
C ARG A 27 14.30 -19.22 -8.35
N LEU A 28 13.64 -19.51 -7.23
CA LEU A 28 14.08 -20.55 -6.31
C LEU A 28 14.08 -21.92 -7.02
N ALA A 29 15.13 -22.71 -6.79
CA ALA A 29 15.35 -24.01 -7.41
C ALA A 29 15.39 -24.03 -8.95
N SER A 30 15.54 -22.87 -9.62
CA SER A 30 15.69 -22.81 -11.08
C SER A 30 17.10 -23.14 -11.56
N ASN A 31 18.11 -22.97 -10.71
CA ASN A 31 19.50 -23.29 -11.04
C ASN A 31 19.77 -24.78 -10.80
N VAL A 32 19.89 -25.54 -11.88
CA VAL A 32 20.19 -26.99 -11.88
C VAL A 32 21.55 -27.30 -11.26
N THR A 33 22.46 -26.33 -11.21
CA THR A 33 23.81 -26.48 -10.65
C THR A 33 23.87 -26.42 -9.12
N LYS A 34 22.81 -25.94 -8.45
CA LYS A 34 22.78 -25.80 -6.98
C LYS A 34 22.42 -27.11 -6.31
N SER A 35 23.11 -27.39 -5.21
CA SER A 35 22.77 -28.51 -4.34
C SER A 35 21.43 -28.27 -3.63
N CYS A 36 20.74 -29.35 -3.25
CA CYS A 36 19.49 -29.27 -2.51
C CYS A 36 19.64 -28.48 -1.19
N GLU A 37 20.80 -28.58 -0.51
CA GLU A 37 21.03 -27.84 0.74
C GLU A 37 21.17 -26.33 0.48
N GLU A 38 21.76 -25.93 -0.65
CA GLU A 38 21.85 -24.51 -1.04
C GLU A 38 20.45 -23.93 -1.36
N ASN A 39 19.60 -24.68 -2.06
CA ASN A 39 18.21 -24.27 -2.31
C ASN A 39 17.40 -24.14 -1.02
N ILE A 40 17.64 -25.01 -0.03
CA ILE A 40 17.03 -24.89 1.30
C ILE A 40 17.52 -23.65 2.03
N GLN A 41 18.82 -23.33 1.96
CA GLN A 41 19.35 -22.09 2.55
C GLN A 41 18.76 -20.83 1.89
N ASP A 42 18.66 -20.80 0.56
CA ASP A 42 18.01 -19.71 -0.18
C ASP A 42 16.54 -19.56 0.22
N LEU A 43 15.81 -20.67 0.41
CA LEU A 43 14.43 -20.65 0.89
C LEU A 43 14.34 -20.06 2.30
N ILE A 44 15.20 -20.51 3.22
CA ILE A 44 15.24 -19.98 4.60
C ILE A 44 15.54 -18.48 4.60
N LEU A 45 16.44 -18.02 3.72
CA LEU A 45 16.75 -16.60 3.59
C LEU A 45 15.53 -15.81 3.09
N CYS A 46 14.80 -16.32 2.09
CA CYS A 46 13.56 -15.70 1.62
C CYS A 46 12.49 -15.64 2.72
N ILE A 47 12.38 -16.68 3.55
CA ILE A 47 11.45 -16.71 4.70
C ILE A 47 11.83 -15.65 5.73
N LYS A 48 13.12 -15.53 6.08
CA LYS A 48 13.60 -14.48 7.00
C LYS A 48 13.32 -13.09 6.44
N ASP A 49 13.62 -12.86 5.17
CA ASP A 49 13.34 -11.57 4.51
C ASP A 49 11.85 -11.25 4.52
N HIS A 50 10.97 -12.22 4.27
CA HIS A 50 9.51 -12.05 4.34
C HIS A 50 9.05 -11.68 5.76
N GLN A 51 9.57 -12.37 6.79
CA GLN A 51 9.25 -12.08 8.19
C GLN A 51 9.71 -10.68 8.59
N THR A 52 10.94 -10.31 8.22
CA THR A 52 11.50 -8.98 8.45
C THR A 52 10.68 -7.90 7.76
N LEU A 53 10.29 -8.09 6.49
CA LEU A 53 9.42 -7.16 5.77
C LEU A 53 8.05 -7.02 6.43
N THR A 54 7.45 -8.13 6.87
CA THR A 54 6.17 -8.10 7.59
C THR A 54 6.27 -7.29 8.88
N GLN A 55 7.35 -7.46 9.65
CA GLN A 55 7.61 -6.66 10.85
C GLN A 55 7.84 -5.18 10.52
N TYR A 56 8.55 -4.87 9.42
CA TYR A 56 8.72 -3.49 8.97
C TYR A 56 7.40 -2.84 8.57
N VAL A 57 6.54 -3.54 7.83
CA VAL A 57 5.20 -3.05 7.49
C VAL A 57 4.39 -2.76 8.75
N GLN A 58 4.43 -3.64 9.76
CA GLN A 58 3.75 -3.42 11.04
C GLN A 58 4.30 -2.19 11.80
N LYS A 59 5.63 -2.01 11.84
CA LYS A 59 6.25 -0.84 12.47
C LYS A 59 5.90 0.45 11.74
N VAL A 60 5.96 0.44 10.41
CA VAL A 60 5.56 1.58 9.58
C VAL A 60 4.09 1.88 9.79
N GLN A 61 3.21 0.87 9.83
CA GLN A 61 1.80 1.07 10.18
C GLN A 61 1.66 1.74 11.55
N MET A 62 2.35 1.29 12.59
CA MET A 62 2.20 1.87 13.93
C MET A 62 2.58 3.36 13.98
N VAL A 63 3.66 3.73 13.30
CA VAL A 63 4.14 5.13 13.24
C VAL A 63 3.24 6.00 12.36
N THR A 64 2.70 5.44 11.27
CA THR A 64 1.95 6.20 10.25
C THR A 64 0.44 6.16 10.45
N SER A 65 -0.09 5.21 11.24
CA SER A 65 -1.53 4.99 11.43
C SER A 65 -2.24 6.23 11.98
N SER A 66 -1.66 6.88 12.99
CA SER A 66 -2.18 8.12 13.57
C SER A 66 -2.12 9.27 12.57
N GLY A 67 -0.98 9.44 11.89
CA GLY A 67 -0.79 10.49 10.88
C GLY A 67 -1.74 10.36 9.70
N ILE A 68 -1.89 9.15 9.14
CA ILE A 68 -2.79 8.87 8.02
C ILE A 68 -4.24 9.15 8.42
N SER A 69 -4.65 8.81 9.65
CA SER A 69 -6.01 9.07 10.14
C SER A 69 -6.31 10.56 10.22
N ILE A 70 -5.38 11.34 10.78
CA ILE A 70 -5.50 12.81 10.82
C ILE A 70 -5.55 13.37 9.40
N GLN A 71 -4.72 12.85 8.49
CA GLN A 71 -4.68 13.29 7.11
C GLN A 71 -5.99 13.00 6.35
N PHE A 72 -6.62 11.84 6.57
CA PHE A 72 -7.93 11.55 6.00
C PHE A 72 -9.03 12.49 6.50
N LEU A 73 -9.00 12.86 7.79
CA LEU A 73 -9.95 13.83 8.34
C LEU A 73 -9.69 15.24 7.79
N ALA A 74 -8.43 15.67 7.79
CA ALA A 74 -8.02 16.97 7.28
C ALA A 74 -8.42 17.15 5.81
N THR A 75 -8.18 16.15 4.98
CA THR A 75 -8.50 16.18 3.55
C THR A 75 -10.01 16.18 3.29
N GLY A 76 -10.80 15.49 4.12
CA GLY A 76 -12.26 15.59 4.09
C GLY A 76 -12.75 17.01 4.41
N THR A 77 -12.17 17.65 5.42
CA THR A 77 -12.51 19.04 5.78
C THR A 77 -12.04 20.04 4.73
N GLU A 78 -10.83 19.88 4.18
CA GLU A 78 -10.29 20.71 3.11
C GLU A 78 -11.17 20.63 1.86
N ALA A 79 -11.63 19.44 1.48
CA ALA A 79 -12.55 19.27 0.35
C ALA A 79 -13.86 20.05 0.55
N CYS A 80 -14.43 20.04 1.77
CA CYS A 80 -15.61 20.84 2.09
C CYS A 80 -15.34 22.35 2.05
N VAL A 81 -14.22 22.80 2.62
CA VAL A 81 -13.84 24.23 2.63
C VAL A 81 -13.61 24.74 1.20
N ILE A 82 -12.90 23.98 0.37
CA ILE A 82 -12.63 24.33 -1.03
C ILE A 82 -13.93 24.43 -1.82
N ALA A 83 -14.86 23.47 -1.61
CA ALA A 83 -16.16 23.49 -2.24
C ALA A 83 -16.97 24.75 -1.89
N VAL A 84 -16.97 25.17 -0.62
CA VAL A 84 -17.64 26.40 -0.19
C VAL A 84 -16.94 27.65 -0.73
N CYS A 85 -15.61 27.70 -0.70
CA CYS A 85 -14.84 28.80 -1.26
C CYS A 85 -15.10 28.98 -2.77
N PHE A 86 -15.26 27.88 -3.51
CA PHE A 86 -15.60 27.93 -4.94
C PHE A 86 -16.98 28.56 -5.20
N LEU A 87 -17.93 28.46 -4.26
CA LEU A 87 -19.24 29.10 -4.35
C LEU A 87 -19.21 30.59 -4.00
N ILE A 88 -18.26 31.00 -3.14
CA ILE A 88 -18.12 32.37 -2.65
C ILE A 88 -17.27 33.23 -3.61
N VAL A 89 -16.22 32.66 -4.21
CA VAL A 89 -15.34 33.36 -5.14
C VAL A 89 -16.10 33.64 -6.44
N LYS A 90 -16.65 34.85 -6.56
CA LYS A 90 -17.26 35.36 -7.78
C LYS A 90 -16.31 36.35 -8.45
N GLY A 91 -15.62 35.91 -9.49
CA GLY A 91 -15.06 36.80 -10.51
C GLY A 91 -13.55 37.05 -10.49
N ASP A 92 -12.77 36.48 -9.56
CA ASP A 92 -11.30 36.49 -9.66
C ASP A 92 -10.76 35.14 -10.18
N LEU A 93 -10.18 35.19 -11.39
CA LEU A 93 -9.57 34.03 -12.06
C LEU A 93 -8.33 33.52 -11.31
N PHE A 94 -7.54 34.41 -10.69
CA PHE A 94 -6.29 34.02 -10.03
C PHE A 94 -6.56 33.22 -8.75
N GLU A 95 -7.48 33.67 -7.90
CA GLU A 95 -7.87 32.93 -6.69
C GLU A 95 -8.50 31.58 -7.03
N THR A 96 -9.37 31.53 -8.04
CA THR A 96 -10.00 30.28 -8.49
C THR A 96 -8.96 29.28 -8.99
N MET A 97 -7.97 29.73 -9.77
CA MET A 97 -6.90 28.88 -10.28
C MET A 97 -5.98 28.38 -9.15
N TYR A 98 -5.64 29.23 -8.20
CA TYR A 98 -4.86 28.86 -7.02
C TYR A 98 -5.58 27.78 -6.20
N LEU A 99 -6.85 28.00 -5.87
CA LEU A 99 -7.66 27.07 -5.09
C LEU A 99 -7.82 25.71 -5.79
N GLY A 100 -8.06 25.73 -7.10
CA GLY A 100 -8.15 24.52 -7.92
C GLY A 100 -6.84 23.75 -7.98
N SER A 101 -5.71 24.43 -8.16
CA SER A 101 -4.39 23.79 -8.18
C SER A 101 -4.05 23.14 -6.83
N TYR A 102 -4.39 23.79 -5.72
CA TYR A 102 -4.20 23.25 -4.38
C TYR A 102 -5.05 21.99 -4.16
N PHE A 103 -6.31 22.01 -4.56
CA PHE A 103 -7.20 20.85 -4.46
C PHE A 103 -6.68 19.63 -5.23
N VAL A 104 -6.23 19.85 -6.47
CA VAL A 104 -5.65 18.79 -7.30
C VAL A 104 -4.39 18.20 -6.66
N CYS A 105 -3.51 19.05 -6.11
CA CYS A 105 -2.32 18.60 -5.39
C CYS A 105 -2.67 17.72 -4.18
N VAL A 106 -3.64 18.11 -3.37
CA VAL A 106 -4.08 17.35 -2.19
C VAL A 106 -4.69 16.00 -2.60
N ILE A 107 -5.56 15.99 -3.62
CA ILE A 107 -6.14 14.74 -4.14
C ILE A 107 -5.05 13.81 -4.64
N LEU A 108 -4.10 14.32 -5.42
CA LEU A 108 -2.98 13.54 -5.95
C LEU A 108 -2.15 12.93 -4.82
N GLN A 109 -1.90 13.67 -3.74
CA GLN A 109 -1.17 13.15 -2.59
C GLN A 109 -1.87 11.94 -1.97
N ILE A 110 -3.17 12.05 -1.65
CA ILE A 110 -3.95 10.95 -1.04
C ILE A 110 -4.07 9.77 -2.02
N PHE A 111 -4.26 10.06 -3.31
CA PHE A 111 -4.34 9.05 -4.34
C PHE A 111 -3.06 8.22 -4.41
N LEU A 112 -1.89 8.86 -4.43
CA LEU A 112 -0.60 8.17 -4.42
C LEU A 112 -0.44 7.30 -3.17
N TYR A 113 -0.83 7.81 -2.00
CA TYR A 113 -0.83 7.04 -0.75
C TYR A 113 -1.66 5.77 -0.85
N CYS A 114 -2.90 5.88 -1.31
CA CYS A 114 -3.82 4.75 -1.44
C CYS A 114 -3.39 3.80 -2.55
N TYR A 115 -2.80 4.32 -3.63
CA TYR A 115 -2.26 3.54 -4.73
C TYR A 115 -1.10 2.65 -4.28
N PHE A 116 -0.09 3.21 -3.61
CA PHE A 116 1.04 2.43 -3.10
C PHE A 116 0.64 1.47 -1.97
N GLY A 117 -0.30 1.87 -1.10
CA GLY A 117 -0.89 0.97 -0.12
C GLY A 117 -1.57 -0.23 -0.78
N ASN A 118 -2.34 0.00 -1.85
CA ASN A 118 -2.98 -1.07 -2.62
C ASN A 118 -1.96 -1.95 -3.36
N GLU A 119 -0.93 -1.35 -3.95
CA GLU A 119 0.12 -2.07 -4.67
C GLU A 119 0.91 -2.97 -3.73
N LEU A 120 1.20 -2.53 -2.50
CA LEU A 120 1.82 -3.36 -1.46
C LEU A 120 0.96 -4.61 -1.16
N ILE A 121 -0.36 -4.45 -1.03
CA ILE A 121 -1.29 -5.56 -0.79
C ILE A 121 -1.25 -6.53 -1.97
N ASN A 122 -1.39 -6.03 -3.20
CA ASN A 122 -1.35 -6.84 -4.41
C ASN A 122 -0.04 -7.63 -4.54
N LYS A 123 1.10 -6.96 -4.36
CA LYS A 123 2.41 -7.61 -4.45
C LYS A 123 2.64 -8.63 -3.34
N SER A 124 2.11 -8.39 -2.15
CA SER A 124 2.16 -9.37 -1.06
C SER A 124 1.39 -10.64 -1.39
N GLN A 125 0.23 -10.53 -2.04
CA GLN A 125 -0.56 -11.69 -2.49
C GLN A 125 0.14 -12.48 -3.59
N ARG A 126 0.82 -11.77 -4.51
CA ARG A 126 1.63 -12.40 -5.57
C ARG A 126 2.80 -13.22 -5.01
N ILE A 127 3.18 -13.08 -3.74
CA ILE A 127 4.22 -13.94 -3.14
C ILE A 127 3.72 -15.39 -3.12
N THR A 128 2.47 -15.62 -2.76
CA THR A 128 1.89 -16.96 -2.74
C THR A 128 1.88 -17.57 -4.15
N GLU A 129 1.51 -16.79 -5.17
CA GLU A 129 1.60 -17.21 -6.58
C GLU A 129 3.04 -17.53 -7.00
N ALA A 130 4.00 -16.71 -6.56
CA ALA A 130 5.42 -16.92 -6.84
C ALA A 130 5.94 -18.23 -6.25
N ILE A 131 5.51 -18.57 -5.03
CA ILE A 131 5.83 -19.85 -4.39
C ILE A 131 5.30 -21.02 -5.23
N TYR A 132 4.07 -20.94 -5.74
CA TYR A 132 3.52 -21.99 -6.59
C TYR A 132 4.27 -22.13 -7.93
N SER A 133 4.80 -21.03 -8.46
CA SER A 133 5.54 -21.02 -9.73
C SER A 133 7.01 -21.45 -9.65
N CYS A 134 7.57 -21.62 -8.45
CA CYS A 134 8.96 -22.05 -8.31
C CYS A 134 9.12 -23.55 -8.64
N ASN A 135 10.34 -24.00 -8.94
CA ASN A 135 10.57 -25.41 -9.33
C ASN A 135 10.63 -26.37 -8.13
N TRP A 136 9.58 -26.36 -7.30
CA TRP A 136 9.51 -27.10 -6.03
C TRP A 136 9.27 -28.61 -6.22
N THR A 137 8.74 -29.03 -7.37
CA THR A 137 8.39 -30.43 -7.68
C THR A 137 9.61 -31.33 -7.82
N ASP A 138 10.77 -30.78 -8.15
CA ASP A 138 12.03 -31.52 -8.28
C ASP A 138 12.87 -31.51 -7.00
N GLN A 139 12.43 -30.79 -5.96
CA GLN A 139 13.18 -30.64 -4.70
C GLN A 139 12.84 -31.73 -3.68
N ASP A 140 13.73 -31.92 -2.70
CA ASP A 140 13.58 -32.93 -1.65
C ASP A 140 12.40 -32.65 -0.69
N LYS A 141 11.97 -33.69 0.03
CA LYS A 141 10.84 -33.65 0.99
C LYS A 141 11.02 -32.55 2.03
N ARG A 142 12.25 -32.32 2.49
CA ARG A 142 12.56 -31.26 3.46
C ARG A 142 12.22 -29.87 2.91
N PHE A 143 12.62 -29.59 1.67
CA PHE A 143 12.33 -28.31 1.00
C PHE A 143 10.82 -28.10 0.86
N ARG A 144 10.09 -29.11 0.35
CA ARG A 144 8.62 -29.02 0.16
C ARG A 144 7.89 -28.77 1.47
N LYS A 145 8.31 -29.41 2.57
CA LYS A 145 7.70 -29.21 3.89
C LYS A 145 7.89 -27.77 4.38
N ILE A 146 9.09 -27.20 4.23
CA ILE A 146 9.37 -25.81 4.60
C ILE A 146 8.56 -24.85 3.71
N LEU A 147 8.52 -25.10 2.40
CA LEU A 147 7.78 -24.30 1.43
C LEU A 147 6.28 -24.27 1.74
N LEU A 148 5.70 -25.39 2.17
CA LEU A 148 4.29 -25.50 2.53
C LEU A 148 3.96 -24.64 3.77
N ILE A 149 4.82 -24.69 4.80
CA ILE A 149 4.70 -23.82 5.99
C ILE A 149 4.82 -22.35 5.59
N PHE A 150 5.77 -22.04 4.71
CA PHE A 150 5.96 -20.68 4.21
C PHE A 150 4.73 -20.18 3.44
N THR A 151 4.17 -21.01 2.55
CA THR A 151 2.95 -20.71 1.79
C THR A 151 1.82 -20.29 2.73
N GLN A 152 1.59 -21.05 3.81
CA GLN A 152 0.58 -20.72 4.81
C GLN A 152 0.80 -19.35 5.46
N SER A 153 2.05 -18.98 5.73
CA SER A 153 2.38 -17.65 6.28
C SER A 153 2.11 -16.53 5.27
N THR A 154 2.38 -16.76 3.98
CA THR A 154 2.21 -15.75 2.93
C THR A 154 0.75 -15.46 2.55
N GLN A 155 -0.18 -16.35 2.90
CA GLN A 155 -1.63 -16.12 2.69
C GLN A 155 -2.13 -14.88 3.45
N THR A 156 -1.45 -14.49 4.53
CA THR A 156 -1.74 -13.24 5.23
C THR A 156 -1.07 -12.10 4.48
N SER A 157 -1.83 -11.41 3.62
CA SER A 157 -1.34 -10.24 2.87
C SER A 157 -0.82 -9.15 3.80
N MET A 158 0.29 -8.52 3.44
CA MET A 158 0.81 -7.33 4.12
C MET A 158 -0.11 -6.15 3.80
N ARG A 159 -0.75 -5.57 4.82
CA ARG A 159 -1.69 -4.44 4.67
C ARG A 159 -1.32 -3.36 5.66
N ILE A 160 -1.55 -2.11 5.26
CA ILE A 160 -1.41 -0.95 6.13
C ILE A 160 -2.80 -0.48 6.50
N LYS A 161 -3.05 -0.32 7.80
CA LYS A 161 -4.32 0.19 8.33
C LYS A 161 -4.12 1.57 8.96
N ALA A 162 -5.05 2.48 8.67
CA ALA A 162 -5.26 3.73 9.37
C ALA A 162 -6.20 3.51 10.56
N ALA A 163 -5.82 4.02 11.73
CA ALA A 163 -6.52 3.84 13.00
C ALA A 163 -6.81 2.36 13.37
N ASP A 164 -6.07 1.40 12.80
CA ASP A 164 -6.32 -0.05 12.89
C ASP A 164 -7.67 -0.55 12.33
N TYR A 165 -8.57 0.34 11.92
CA TYR A 165 -9.89 0.00 11.36
C TYR A 165 -9.95 0.09 9.84
N VAL A 166 -9.29 1.08 9.23
CA VAL A 166 -9.44 1.40 7.80
C VAL A 166 -8.22 0.95 7.02
N VAL A 167 -8.37 -0.01 6.10
CA VAL A 167 -7.26 -0.43 5.23
C VAL A 167 -6.96 0.67 4.22
N VAL A 168 -5.71 1.11 4.15
CA VAL A 168 -5.26 2.10 3.17
C VAL A 168 -5.21 1.42 1.80
N SER A 169 -6.19 1.72 0.95
CA SER A 169 -6.37 1.08 -0.35
C SER A 169 -7.15 2.00 -1.29
N LEU A 170 -7.13 1.68 -2.58
CA LEU A 170 -7.83 2.46 -3.59
C LEU A 170 -9.35 2.44 -3.38
N SER A 171 -9.91 1.36 -2.82
CA SER A 171 -11.33 1.27 -2.49
C SER A 171 -11.74 2.25 -1.39
N THR A 172 -10.88 2.45 -0.39
CA THR A 172 -11.06 3.46 0.66
C THR A 172 -11.04 4.87 0.07
N PHE A 173 -10.08 5.17 -0.83
CA PHE A 173 -10.04 6.46 -1.53
C PHE A 173 -11.33 6.75 -2.30
N VAL A 174 -11.82 5.79 -3.09
CA VAL A 174 -13.09 5.93 -3.83
C VAL A 174 -14.27 6.15 -2.88
N SER A 175 -14.29 5.45 -1.75
CA SER A 175 -15.34 5.62 -0.73
C SER A 175 -15.33 7.02 -0.13
N VAL A 176 -14.15 7.57 0.19
CA VAL A 176 -13.99 8.95 0.69
C VAL A 176 -14.47 9.95 -0.36
N MET A 177 -14.02 9.82 -1.61
CA MET A 177 -14.41 10.72 -2.70
C MET A 177 -15.92 10.72 -2.95
N LYS A 178 -16.58 9.56 -2.91
CA LYS A 178 -18.03 9.45 -3.03
C LYS A 178 -18.77 10.15 -1.90
N SER A 179 -18.30 9.99 -0.66
CA SER A 179 -18.85 10.67 0.51
C SER A 179 -18.71 12.18 0.41
N SER A 180 -17.54 12.68 0.04
CA SER A 180 -17.30 14.12 -0.18
C SER A 180 -18.20 14.69 -1.28
N TYR A 181 -18.33 13.99 -2.41
CA TYR A 181 -19.24 14.42 -3.49
C TYR A 181 -20.70 14.45 -3.04
N SER A 182 -21.13 13.46 -2.26
CA SER A 182 -22.49 13.38 -1.73
C SER A 182 -22.80 14.54 -0.78
N LEU A 183 -21.85 14.89 0.12
CA LEU A 183 -21.95 16.06 0.99
C LEU A 183 -22.01 17.37 0.19
N PHE A 184 -21.18 17.49 -0.84
CA PHE A 184 -21.21 18.64 -1.74
C PHE A 184 -22.56 18.77 -2.46
N ALA A 185 -23.08 17.69 -3.04
CA ALA A 185 -24.37 17.68 -3.72
C ALA A 185 -25.52 18.04 -2.76
N LEU A 186 -25.47 17.62 -1.50
CA LEU A 186 -26.44 18.03 -0.47
C LEU A 186 -26.38 19.53 -0.18
N LEU A 187 -25.17 20.10 -0.01
CA LEU A 187 -25.00 21.53 0.22
C LEU A 187 -25.51 22.37 -0.97
N MET A 188 -25.25 21.91 -2.20
CA MET A 188 -25.75 22.54 -3.42
C MET A 188 -27.27 22.46 -3.60
N ASN A 189 -27.92 21.44 -3.04
CA ASN A 189 -29.39 21.34 -3.07
C ASN A 189 -30.07 22.17 -1.96
N VAL A 190 -29.33 22.52 -0.90
CA VAL A 190 -29.83 23.32 0.24
C VAL A 190 -29.65 24.83 0.01
N THR A 191 -28.72 25.22 -0.87
CA THR A 191 -28.42 26.62 -1.22
C THR A 191 -29.14 27.02 -2.50
#